data_AF-A0A4Z0P0H8-F1
#
_entry.id   AF-A0A4Z0P0H8-F1
#
_cell.length_a   1.000
_cell.length_b   1.000
_cell.length_c   1.000
_cell.angle_alpha   90.00
_cell.angle_beta   90.00
_cell.angle_gamma   90.00
#
_symmetry.space_group_name_H-M   'P 1'
#
loop_
_entity.id
_entity.type
_entity.pdbx_description
1 polymer ?
#
loop_
_entity_poly.entity_id
_entity_poly.type
_entity_poly.pdbx_seq_one_letter_code
_entity_poly.pdbx_strand_id
1 'polypeptide(L)'
;GLFSKVNEALAASGIFPIGGIRSRAHWLDTWQMADGKHDYAFVHMTLKIGAGRSLESRQEVGEMLFGLIKAHFADLMENRYLALSFEIAELHPTLNYKQNNVHALFK
;
A
#
# COMPACT_ATOMS: atom_id res chain seq x y z
N GLY A 1 10.31 -9.00 -3.25
CA GLY A 1 9.04 -9.16 -2.51
C GLY A 1 8.14 -7.94 -2.72
N LEU A 2 6.92 -7.95 -2.16
CA LEU A 2 5.91 -6.90 -2.39
C LEU A 2 6.43 -5.48 -2.11
N PHE A 3 7.08 -5.26 -0.95
CA PHE A 3 7.50 -3.91 -0.55
C PHE A 3 8.52 -3.27 -1.49
N SER A 4 9.49 -4.04 -2.03
CA SER A 4 10.46 -3.51 -3.00
C SER A 4 9.73 -3.01 -4.25
N LYS A 5 8.85 -3.85 -4.82
CA LYS A 5 8.07 -3.53 -6.02
C LYS A 5 7.18 -2.32 -5.82
N VAL A 6 6.48 -2.23 -4.69
CA VAL A 6 5.62 -1.08 -4.35
C VAL A 6 6.44 0.20 -4.17
N ASN A 7 7.56 0.13 -3.44
CA ASN A 7 8.40 1.30 -3.22
C ASN A 7 8.99 1.83 -4.52
N GLU A 8 9.50 0.93 -5.38
CA GLU A 8 10.02 1.27 -6.71
C GLU A 8 8.95 1.90 -7.58
N ALA A 9 7.75 1.32 -7.65
CA ALA A 9 6.65 1.84 -8.46
C ALA A 9 6.16 3.21 -7.99
N LEU A 10 6.05 3.41 -6.67
CA LEU A 10 5.70 4.71 -6.09
C LEU A 10 6.76 5.77 -6.41
N ALA A 11 8.04 5.43 -6.31
CA ALA A 11 9.12 6.37 -6.64
C ALA A 11 9.14 6.69 -8.15
N ALA A 12 8.97 5.68 -9.00
CA ALA A 12 8.94 5.83 -10.45
C ALA A 12 7.76 6.68 -10.96
N SER A 13 6.69 6.80 -10.18
CA SER A 13 5.57 7.70 -10.51
C SER A 13 5.95 9.19 -10.54
N GLY A 14 7.08 9.57 -9.94
CA GLY A 14 7.49 10.97 -9.78
C GLY A 14 6.66 11.76 -8.75
N ILE A 15 5.56 11.18 -8.25
CA ILE A 15 4.62 11.82 -7.32
C ILE A 15 5.10 11.69 -5.86
N PHE A 16 5.84 10.62 -5.55
CA PHE A 16 6.28 10.29 -4.20
C PHE A 16 7.81 10.31 -4.10
N PRO A 17 8.39 11.12 -3.21
CA PRO A 17 9.84 11.16 -3.04
C PRO A 17 10.32 9.85 -2.41
N ILE A 18 11.32 9.19 -3.01
CA ILE A 18 11.87 7.90 -2.56
C ILE A 18 12.23 7.90 -1.06
N GLY A 19 12.88 8.98 -0.58
CA GLY A 19 13.27 9.12 0.82
C GLY A 19 12.08 9.25 1.81
N GLY A 20 10.85 9.40 1.32
CA GLY A 20 9.63 9.52 2.12
C GLY A 20 8.75 8.26 2.15
N ILE A 21 9.04 7.25 1.31
CA ILE A 21 8.24 6.03 1.17
C ILE A 21 8.54 5.05 2.30
N ARG A 22 7.50 4.55 2.97
CA ARG A 22 7.61 3.69 4.16
C ARG A 22 6.58 2.57 4.12
N SER A 23 7.03 1.36 3.84
CA SER A 23 6.21 0.15 3.77
C SER A 23 6.49 -0.77 4.96
N ARG A 24 5.43 -1.32 5.56
CA ARG A 24 5.50 -2.30 6.66
C ARG A 24 4.25 -3.16 6.67
N ALA A 25 4.30 -4.31 7.33
CA ALA A 25 3.15 -5.17 7.59
C ALA A 25 3.04 -5.46 9.09
N HIS A 26 1.81 -5.71 9.53
CA HIS A 26 1.50 -6.22 10.86
C HIS A 26 0.85 -7.59 10.68
N TRP A 27 1.41 -8.60 11.34
CA TRP A 27 0.83 -9.94 11.33
C TRP A 27 -0.35 -9.99 12.30
N LEU A 28 -1.39 -10.72 11.90
CA LEU A 28 -2.53 -11.03 12.74
C LEU A 28 -2.44 -12.51 13.09
N ASP A 29 -2.48 -12.84 14.37
CA ASP A 29 -2.44 -14.22 14.88
C ASP A 29 -3.83 -14.73 15.31
N THR A 30 -4.76 -13.81 15.56
CA THR A 30 -6.14 -14.09 15.95
C THR A 30 -7.09 -13.29 15.05
N TRP A 31 -7.87 -13.96 14.23
CA TRP A 31 -8.84 -13.36 13.32
C TRP A 31 -9.98 -14.32 13.01
N GLN A 32 -11.10 -13.77 12.53
CA GLN A 32 -12.19 -14.54 11.92
C GLN A 32 -12.61 -13.86 10.63
N MET A 33 -12.69 -14.62 9.55
CA MET A 33 -13.19 -14.15 8.25
C MET A 33 -14.44 -14.95 7.87
N ALA A 34 -15.45 -14.24 7.35
CA ALA A 34 -16.75 -14.82 7.00
C ALA A 34 -17.34 -15.64 8.16
N ASP A 35 -17.81 -16.86 7.90
CA ASP A 35 -18.37 -17.77 8.90
C ASP A 35 -17.31 -18.67 9.59
N GLY A 36 -16.02 -18.47 9.29
CA GLY A 36 -14.91 -19.20 9.91
C GLY A 36 -14.81 -20.67 9.55
N LYS A 37 -15.56 -21.17 8.55
CA LYS A 37 -15.61 -22.61 8.24
C LYS A 37 -14.52 -23.13 7.31
N HIS A 38 -13.72 -22.26 6.71
CA HIS A 38 -12.65 -22.63 5.80
C HIS A 38 -11.32 -21.97 6.18
N ASP A 39 -10.22 -22.46 5.62
CA ASP A 39 -8.91 -21.80 5.69
C ASP A 39 -8.92 -20.54 4.81
N TYR A 40 -9.35 -19.45 5.41
CA TYR A 40 -9.41 -18.13 4.81
C TYR A 40 -8.14 -17.33 5.11
N ALA A 41 -7.71 -16.54 4.12
CA ALA A 41 -6.78 -15.44 4.33
C ALA A 41 -7.33 -14.12 3.80
N PHE A 42 -6.82 -13.04 4.36
CA PHE A 42 -7.04 -11.70 3.83
C PHE A 42 -5.79 -10.84 3.96
N VAL A 43 -5.68 -9.86 3.07
CA VAL A 43 -4.68 -8.80 3.15
C VAL A 43 -5.40 -7.47 2.94
N HIS A 44 -5.31 -6.61 3.94
CA HIS A 44 -5.76 -5.22 3.86
C HIS A 44 -4.55 -4.29 3.80
N MET A 45 -4.57 -3.33 2.87
CA MET A 45 -3.50 -2.38 2.65
C MET A 45 -4.04 -0.96 2.64
N THR A 46 -3.29 -0.03 3.25
CA THR A 46 -3.60 1.40 3.20
C THR A 46 -2.37 2.17 2.73
N LEU A 47 -2.51 2.99 1.70
CA LEU A 47 -1.51 3.99 1.31
C LEU A 47 -1.93 5.35 1.87
N LYS A 48 -1.24 5.81 2.93
CA LYS A 48 -1.45 7.14 3.49
C LYS A 48 -0.51 8.16 2.85
N ILE A 49 -1.07 9.19 2.23
CA ILE A 49 -0.31 10.21 1.48
C ILE A 49 -0.54 11.62 2.06
N GLY A 50 0.34 12.57 1.76
CA GLY A 50 0.06 13.98 2.09
C GLY A 50 -1.10 14.50 1.25
N ALA A 51 -1.96 15.34 1.85
CA ALA A 51 -3.08 15.97 1.16
C ALA A 51 -2.63 16.87 -0.01
N GLY A 52 -3.54 17.12 -0.95
CA GLY A 52 -3.39 18.14 -2.00
C GLY A 52 -3.06 17.59 -3.39
N ARG A 53 -3.08 16.27 -3.56
CA ARG A 53 -2.99 15.64 -4.90
C ARG A 53 -4.37 15.60 -5.55
N SER A 54 -4.42 15.75 -6.87
CA SER A 54 -5.68 15.62 -7.61
C SER A 54 -6.30 14.23 -7.41
N LEU A 55 -7.62 14.13 -7.59
CA LEU A 55 -8.30 12.84 -7.55
C LEU A 55 -7.78 11.91 -8.65
N GLU A 56 -7.60 12.45 -9.86
CA GLU A 56 -7.04 11.74 -11.01
C GLU A 56 -5.67 11.11 -10.70
N SER A 57 -4.72 11.90 -10.18
CA SER A 57 -3.39 11.38 -9.80
C SER A 57 -3.47 10.30 -8.72
N ARG A 58 -4.39 10.44 -7.75
CA ARG A 58 -4.63 9.40 -6.74
C ARG A 58 -5.23 8.14 -7.33
N GLN A 59 -6.14 8.27 -8.30
CA GLN A 59 -6.77 7.15 -8.98
C GLN A 59 -5.76 6.38 -9.83
N GLU A 60 -4.94 7.07 -10.64
CA GLU A 60 -3.88 6.44 -11.45
C GLU A 60 -2.90 5.64 -10.59
N VAL A 61 -2.43 6.25 -9.48
CA VAL A 61 -1.55 5.56 -8.52
C VAL A 61 -2.26 4.36 -7.90
N GLY A 62 -3.54 4.50 -7.57
CA GLY A 62 -4.32 3.44 -6.95
C GLY A 62 -4.53 2.24 -7.86
N GLU A 63 -4.91 2.49 -9.11
CA GLU A 63 -5.09 1.46 -10.14
C GLU A 63 -3.77 0.75 -10.44
N MET A 64 -2.69 1.51 -10.62
CA MET A 64 -1.34 0.98 -10.83
C MET A 64 -0.91 0.06 -9.67
N LEU A 65 -1.01 0.53 -8.43
CA LEU A 65 -0.61 -0.25 -7.27
C LEU A 65 -1.49 -1.47 -7.07
N PHE A 66 -2.80 -1.34 -7.26
CA PHE A 66 -3.70 -2.47 -7.10
C PHE A 66 -3.48 -3.54 -8.17
N GLY A 67 -3.11 -3.14 -9.40
CA GLY A 67 -2.64 -4.05 -10.44
C GLY A 67 -1.40 -4.84 -9.99
N LEU A 68 -0.39 -4.16 -9.46
CA LEU A 68 0.83 -4.77 -8.94
C LEU A 68 0.56 -5.72 -7.76
N ILE A 69 -0.31 -5.31 -6.83
CA ILE A 69 -0.73 -6.13 -5.68
C ILE A 69 -1.42 -7.41 -6.16
N LYS A 70 -2.39 -7.30 -7.08
CA LYS A 70 -3.07 -8.48 -7.65
C LYS A 70 -2.08 -9.44 -8.31
N ALA A 71 -1.16 -8.91 -9.12
CA ALA A 71 -0.13 -9.73 -9.78
C ALA A 71 0.80 -10.42 -8.76
N HIS A 72 1.10 -9.78 -7.63
CA HIS A 72 1.93 -10.39 -6.59
C HIS A 72 1.24 -11.56 -5.87
N PHE A 73 -0.08 -11.48 -5.69
CA PHE A 73 -0.88 -12.47 -4.98
C PHE A 73 -1.61 -13.46 -5.89
N ALA A 74 -1.39 -13.40 -7.21
CA ALA A 74 -2.13 -14.21 -8.20
C ALA A 74 -2.07 -15.71 -7.89
N ASP A 75 -0.87 -16.27 -7.75
CA ASP A 75 -0.68 -17.70 -7.44
C ASP A 75 -1.37 -18.11 -6.13
N LEU A 76 -1.34 -17.25 -5.09
CA LEU A 76 -2.05 -17.53 -3.84
C LEU A 76 -3.57 -17.49 -4.05
N MET A 77 -4.07 -16.52 -4.79
CA MET A 77 -5.50 -16.39 -5.03
C MET A 77 -6.07 -17.54 -5.89
N GLU A 78 -5.25 -18.16 -6.73
CA GLU A 78 -5.62 -19.37 -7.48
C GLU A 78 -5.68 -20.63 -6.59
N ASN A 79 -4.90 -20.68 -5.51
CA ASN A 79 -4.69 -21.89 -4.73
C ASN A 79 -5.36 -21.88 -3.34
N ARG A 80 -5.97 -20.77 -2.91
CA ARG A 80 -6.71 -20.69 -1.63
C ARG A 80 -7.74 -19.56 -1.63
N TYR A 81 -8.63 -19.57 -0.63
CA TYR A 81 -9.56 -18.45 -0.41
C TYR A 81 -8.81 -17.23 0.17
N LEU A 82 -8.65 -16.21 -0.66
CA LEU A 82 -7.93 -14.98 -0.33
C LEU A 82 -8.78 -13.75 -0.67
N ALA A 83 -8.91 -12.83 0.29
CA ALA A 83 -9.45 -11.49 0.03
C ALA A 83 -8.34 -10.44 0.02
N LEU A 84 -8.32 -9.60 -1.03
CA LEU A 84 -7.42 -8.45 -1.12
C LEU A 84 -8.24 -7.16 -1.07
N SER A 85 -7.82 -6.22 -0.23
CA SER A 85 -8.41 -4.88 -0.18
C SER A 85 -7.31 -3.82 -0.07
N PHE A 86 -7.55 -2.68 -0.71
CA PHE A 86 -6.60 -1.57 -0.77
C PHE A 86 -7.35 -0.23 -0.73
N GLU A 87 -6.88 0.69 0.11
CA GLU A 87 -7.41 2.04 0.21
C GLU A 87 -6.29 3.08 0.16
N ILE A 88 -6.58 4.24 -0.43
CA ILE A 88 -5.75 5.44 -0.36
C ILE A 88 -6.42 6.46 0.56
N ALA A 89 -5.68 6.94 1.55
CA ALA A 89 -6.15 7.96 2.48
C ALA A 89 -5.19 9.16 2.51
N GLU A 90 -5.74 10.36 2.64
CA GLU A 90 -4.95 11.57 2.84
C GLU A 90 -4.71 11.81 4.34
N LEU A 91 -3.48 12.18 4.67
CA LEU A 91 -3.12 12.70 5.99
C LEU A 91 -3.69 14.10 6.14
N HIS A 92 -3.96 14.51 7.39
CA HIS A 92 -4.45 15.86 7.68
C HIS A 92 -3.56 16.94 7.03
N PRO A 93 -4.13 17.97 6.38
CA PRO A 93 -3.35 18.95 5.61
C PRO A 93 -2.42 19.81 6.48
N THR A 94 -2.85 20.21 7.68
CA THR A 94 -2.05 21.06 8.59
C THR A 94 -1.44 20.31 9.79
N LEU A 95 -2.21 19.43 10.44
CA LEU A 95 -1.79 18.63 11.60
C LEU A 95 -0.97 17.39 11.19
N ASN A 96 0.18 17.61 10.55
CA ASN A 96 1.05 16.55 10.04
C ASN A 96 2.53 16.93 10.17
N TYR A 97 3.16 16.51 11.27
CA TYR A 97 4.53 16.87 11.63
C TYR A 97 5.52 15.78 11.22
N LYS A 98 6.65 16.16 10.59
CA LYS A 98 7.66 15.21 10.08
C LYS A 98 9.06 15.79 10.29
N GLN A 99 9.98 14.95 10.74
CA GLN A 99 11.42 15.20 10.70
C GLN A 99 12.08 13.94 10.13
N ASN A 100 12.71 14.05 8.97
CA ASN A 100 13.27 12.90 8.25
C ASN A 100 14.58 13.27 7.56
N ASN A 101 15.71 12.81 8.08
CA ASN A 101 17.04 13.07 7.52
C ASN A 101 17.39 12.16 6.33
N VAL A 102 16.63 11.09 6.07
CA VAL A 102 16.87 10.15 4.96
C VAL A 102 16.83 10.85 3.60
N HIS A 103 16.08 11.95 3.47
CA HIS A 103 16.06 12.75 2.25
C HIS A 103 17.44 13.27 1.83
N ALA A 104 18.41 13.40 2.75
CA ALA A 104 19.76 13.85 2.41
C ALA A 104 20.51 12.88 1.47
N LEU A 105 20.11 11.61 1.41
CA LEU A 105 20.71 10.60 0.53
C LEU A 105 20.20 10.63 -0.91
N PHE A 106 19.10 11.37 -1.17
CA PHE A 106 18.37 11.34 -2.44
C PHE A 106 18.10 12.75 -3.00
N LYS A 107 18.93 13.73 -2.62
CA LYS A 107 18.92 15.09 -3.19
C LYS A 107 19.66 15.13 -4.51
#